data_AF-A0A4Y2BAG5-F1
#
_entry.id   AF-A0A4Y2BAG5-F1
#
_cell.length_a   1.000
_cell.length_b   1.000
_cell.length_c   1.000
_cell.angle_alpha   90.00
_cell.angle_beta   90.00
_cell.angle_gamma   90.00
#
_symmetry.space_group_name_H-M   'P 1'
#
loop_
_entity.id
_entity.type
_entity.pdbx_description
1 polymer ?
#
loop_
_entity_poly.entity_id
_entity_poly.type
_entity_poly.pdbx_seq_one_letter_code
_entity_poly.pdbx_strand_id
1 'polypeptide(L)'
;MEEDTTKYEWMAQLSPFNTVFQAELLAIKEACLWASKTNQQIKVWSDSESSLHSIASIDTKSPIAQQTQEILLKSTNIKLGWIKAHVGYSGNEAADVLAKKATQEGIPTFIPAPRNHIKSQATKRVHHPLAKRMGQWRNRQERS
;
A
#
# COMPACT_ATOMS: atom_id res chain seq x y z
N MET A 1 3.57 28.77 -24.36
CA MET A 1 3.57 29.01 -22.90
C MET A 1 4.06 27.72 -22.30
N GLU A 2 5.30 27.69 -21.83
CA GLU A 2 5.81 26.55 -21.08
C GLU A 2 5.05 26.54 -19.75
N GLU A 3 4.23 25.52 -19.53
CA GLU A 3 3.72 25.25 -18.18
C GLU A 3 4.94 25.00 -17.30
N ASP A 4 5.08 25.77 -16.23
CA ASP A 4 6.11 25.58 -15.22
C ASP A 4 5.79 24.28 -14.45
N THR A 5 6.02 23.14 -15.10
CA THR A 5 5.76 21.80 -14.57
C THR A 5 6.77 21.49 -13.49
N THR A 6 6.48 21.94 -12.28
CA THR A 6 7.22 21.51 -11.08
C THR A 6 7.00 20.01 -10.89
N LYS A 7 8.04 19.23 -11.16
CA LYS A 7 8.01 17.77 -11.04
C LYS A 7 8.48 17.36 -9.64
N TYR A 8 7.61 16.73 -8.86
CA TYR A 8 7.95 16.10 -7.59
C TYR A 8 7.80 14.58 -7.71
N GLU A 9 8.85 13.85 -7.35
CA GLU A 9 8.86 12.39 -7.35
C GLU A 9 9.19 11.87 -5.95
N TRP A 10 8.44 10.86 -5.52
CA TRP A 10 8.70 10.15 -4.28
C TRP A 10 8.47 8.66 -4.49
N MET A 11 9.38 7.84 -3.97
CA MET A 11 9.30 6.39 -4.11
C MET A 11 9.80 5.69 -2.84
N ALA A 12 9.04 4.69 -2.40
CA ALA A 12 9.34 3.90 -1.21
C ALA A 12 9.53 2.42 -1.55
N GLN A 13 10.59 1.85 -1.01
CA GLN A 13 10.83 0.41 -1.05
C GLN A 13 10.12 -0.23 0.15
N LEU A 14 9.13 -1.08 -0.13
CA LEU A 14 8.40 -1.83 0.88
C LEU A 14 8.97 -3.24 1.07
N SER A 15 8.60 -3.87 2.18
CA SER A 15 9.02 -5.25 2.42
C SER A 15 8.29 -6.22 1.46
N PRO A 16 8.91 -7.35 1.06
CA PRO A 16 8.31 -8.29 0.10
C PRO A 16 6.97 -8.89 0.54
N PHE A 17 6.65 -8.84 1.83
CA PHE A 17 5.37 -9.31 2.36
C PHE A 17 4.24 -8.28 2.29
N ASN A 18 4.52 -7.05 1.88
CA ASN A 18 3.51 -6.02 1.69
C ASN A 18 2.77 -6.22 0.37
N THR A 19 1.49 -5.86 0.36
CA THR A 19 0.62 -6.01 -0.81
C THR A 19 0.66 -4.77 -1.69
N VAL A 20 0.34 -4.91 -2.98
CA VAL A 20 0.10 -3.79 -3.91
C VAL A 20 -0.87 -2.78 -3.30
N PHE A 21 -2.00 -3.22 -2.74
CA PHE A 21 -2.96 -2.34 -2.05
C PHE A 21 -2.35 -1.46 -0.94
N GLN A 22 -1.38 -1.97 -0.19
CA GLN A 22 -0.69 -1.17 0.84
C GLN A 22 0.28 -0.15 0.21
N ALA A 23 0.92 -0.52 -0.90
CA ALA A 23 1.79 0.37 -1.65
C ALA A 23 0.99 1.53 -2.27
N GLU A 24 -0.14 1.22 -2.89
CA GLU A 24 -1.07 2.20 -3.47
C GLU A 24 -1.61 3.18 -2.43
N LEU A 25 -2.09 2.68 -1.30
CA LEU A 25 -2.54 3.54 -0.19
C LEU A 25 -1.42 4.45 0.33
N LEU A 26 -0.18 3.94 0.41
CA LEU A 26 0.95 4.73 0.86
C LEU A 26 1.31 5.83 -0.14
N ALA A 27 1.29 5.52 -1.44
CA ALA A 27 1.53 6.49 -2.50
C ALA A 27 0.48 7.62 -2.47
N ILE A 28 -0.81 7.28 -2.33
CA ILE A 28 -1.88 8.28 -2.21
C ILE A 28 -1.68 9.13 -0.95
N LYS A 29 -1.35 8.52 0.19
CA LYS A 29 -1.09 9.23 1.44
C LYS A 29 0.03 10.26 1.27
N GLU A 30 1.15 9.87 0.66
CA GLU A 30 2.30 10.78 0.50
C GLU A 30 1.99 11.91 -0.48
N ALA A 31 1.27 11.62 -1.57
CA ALA A 31 0.78 12.64 -2.49
C ALA A 31 -0.13 13.65 -1.77
N CYS A 32 -1.03 13.19 -0.90
CA CYS A 32 -1.89 14.05 -0.08
C CYS A 32 -1.07 14.87 0.94
N LEU A 33 -0.08 14.25 1.58
CA LEU A 33 0.79 14.93 2.54
C LEU A 33 1.60 16.03 1.87
N TRP A 34 2.12 15.80 0.67
CA TRP A 34 2.78 16.82 -0.13
C TRP A 34 1.79 17.93 -0.50
N ALA A 35 0.61 17.58 -1.03
CA ALA A 35 -0.40 18.54 -1.44
C ALA A 35 -0.91 19.42 -0.29
N SER A 36 -1.01 18.88 0.94
CA SER A 36 -1.44 19.60 2.14
C SER A 36 -0.50 20.74 2.56
N LYS A 37 0.75 20.71 2.11
CA LYS A 37 1.76 21.74 2.38
C LYS A 37 1.70 22.89 1.39
N THR A 38 0.88 22.76 0.35
CA THR A 38 0.69 23.78 -0.68
C THR A 38 -0.60 24.56 -0.41
N ASN A 39 -0.65 25.81 -0.87
CA ASN A 39 -1.88 26.61 -0.86
C ASN A 39 -2.71 26.44 -2.16
N GLN A 40 -2.29 25.56 -3.06
CA GLN A 40 -2.92 25.36 -4.37
C GLN A 40 -4.03 24.32 -4.28
N GLN A 41 -5.06 24.48 -5.12
CA GLN A 41 -6.07 23.43 -5.32
C GLN A 41 -5.44 22.29 -6.12
N ILE A 42 -5.28 21.14 -5.49
CA ILE A 42 -4.61 19.97 -6.07
C ILE A 42 -5.60 18.83 -6.19
N LYS A 43 -5.56 18.16 -7.34
CA LYS A 43 -6.24 16.89 -7.56
C LYS A 43 -5.23 15.75 -7.63
N VAL A 44 -5.31 14.82 -6.69
CA VAL A 44 -4.52 13.59 -6.68
C VAL A 44 -5.30 12.52 -7.42
N TRP A 45 -4.67 11.95 -8.44
CA TRP A 45 -5.25 10.89 -9.27
C TRP A 45 -4.62 9.54 -8.93
N SER A 46 -5.43 8.50 -8.83
CA SER A 46 -4.99 7.12 -8.64
C SER A 46 -5.81 6.19 -9.53
N ASP A 47 -5.17 5.15 -10.07
CA ASP A 47 -5.84 4.07 -10.79
C ASP A 47 -6.29 2.91 -9.88
N SER A 48 -5.89 2.93 -8.61
CA SER A 48 -6.26 1.95 -7.60
C SER A 48 -7.64 2.24 -7.01
N GLU A 49 -8.68 1.79 -7.70
CA GLU A 49 -10.07 1.95 -7.25
C GLU A 49 -10.29 1.41 -5.83
N SER A 50 -9.68 0.26 -5.52
CA SER A 50 -9.74 -0.35 -4.18
C SER A 50 -9.19 0.55 -3.07
N SER A 51 -8.10 1.29 -3.35
CA SER A 51 -7.47 2.20 -2.39
C SER A 51 -8.34 3.43 -2.17
N LEU A 52 -8.92 3.99 -3.24
CA LEU A 52 -9.86 5.11 -3.17
C LEU A 52 -11.12 4.73 -2.39
N HIS A 53 -11.72 3.57 -2.66
CA HIS A 53 -12.85 3.06 -1.87
C HIS A 53 -12.48 2.87 -0.40
N SER A 54 -11.28 2.36 -0.11
CA SER A 54 -10.81 2.19 1.27
C SER A 54 -10.59 3.51 2.00
N ILE A 55 -10.25 4.60 1.29
CA ILE A 55 -10.13 5.95 1.86
C ILE A 55 -11.51 6.61 2.01
N ALA A 56 -12.45 6.33 1.10
CA ALA A 56 -13.81 6.85 1.20
C ALA A 56 -14.65 6.14 2.29
N SER A 57 -14.28 4.90 2.65
CA SER A 57 -15.01 4.10 3.63
C SER A 57 -14.78 4.57 5.08
N ILE A 58 -15.87 4.83 5.79
CA ILE A 58 -15.87 5.16 7.23
C ILE A 58 -15.38 3.98 8.08
N ASP A 59 -15.68 2.74 7.67
CA ASP A 59 -15.34 1.51 8.39
C ASP A 59 -13.94 0.98 8.06
N THR A 60 -13.10 1.79 7.42
CA THR A 60 -11.77 1.37 6.99
C THR A 60 -10.91 0.94 8.18
N LYS A 61 -10.33 -0.26 8.09
CA LYS A 61 -9.45 -0.84 9.12
C LYS A 61 -7.96 -0.65 8.78
N SER A 62 -7.67 0.02 7.68
CA SER A 62 -6.31 0.29 7.22
C SER A 62 -5.78 1.56 7.89
N PRO A 63 -4.72 1.48 8.72
CA PRO A 63 -4.16 2.67 9.36
C PRO A 63 -3.68 3.73 8.36
N ILE A 64 -3.20 3.30 7.18
CA ILE A 64 -2.75 4.22 6.13
C ILE A 64 -3.94 4.99 5.54
N ALA A 65 -5.08 4.32 5.34
CA ALA A 65 -6.30 4.97 4.86
C ALA A 65 -6.84 5.98 5.90
N GLN A 66 -6.84 5.61 7.18
CA GLN A 66 -7.25 6.52 8.28
C GLN A 66 -6.35 7.76 8.35
N GLN A 67 -5.02 7.58 8.27
CA GLN A 67 -4.08 8.71 8.19
C GLN A 67 -4.33 9.60 6.97
N THR A 68 -4.69 9.00 5.83
CA THR A 68 -5.03 9.76 4.61
C THR A 68 -6.32 10.55 4.79
N GLN A 69 -7.35 9.96 5.41
CA GLN A 69 -8.59 10.66 5.77
C GLN A 69 -8.31 11.86 6.68
N GLU A 70 -7.46 11.71 7.69
CA GLU A 70 -7.08 12.81 8.58
C GLU A 70 -6.41 13.98 7.84
N ILE A 71 -5.56 13.68 6.85
CA ILE A 71 -4.94 14.70 6.00
C ILE A 71 -6.02 15.42 5.18
N LEU A 72 -6.89 14.67 4.52
CA LEU A 72 -7.98 15.22 3.69
C LEU A 72 -8.96 16.07 4.50
N LEU A 73 -9.26 15.68 5.75
CA LEU A 73 -10.13 16.46 6.64
C LEU A 73 -9.51 17.79 7.05
N LYS A 74 -8.17 17.85 7.17
CA LYS A 74 -7.44 19.08 7.52
C LYS A 74 -7.16 19.97 6.31
N SER A 75 -7.22 19.43 5.10
CA SER A 75 -6.81 20.10 3.86
C SER A 75 -7.96 20.20 2.87
N THR A 76 -8.62 21.36 2.83
CA THR A 76 -9.75 21.63 1.93
C THR A 76 -9.34 21.85 0.46
N ASN A 77 -8.05 21.93 0.19
CA ASN A 77 -7.49 22.15 -1.14
C ASN A 77 -7.20 20.86 -1.93
N ILE A 78 -7.43 19.68 -1.34
CA ILE A 78 -7.11 18.40 -1.95
C ILE A 78 -8.38 17.69 -2.41
N LYS A 79 -8.38 17.20 -3.65
CA LYS A 79 -9.42 16.31 -4.18
C LYS A 79 -8.79 15.01 -4.65
N LEU A 80 -9.44 13.89 -4.35
CA LEU A 80 -9.09 12.60 -4.93
C LEU A 80 -9.88 12.35 -6.21
N GLY A 81 -9.25 11.70 -7.19
CA GLY A 81 -9.90 11.26 -8.41
C GLY A 81 -9.42 9.89 -8.84
N TRP A 82 -10.32 9.13 -9.45
CA TRP A 82 -9.97 7.88 -10.10
C TRP A 82 -9.61 8.12 -11.57
N ILE A 83 -8.54 7.49 -12.03
CA ILE A 83 -8.20 7.40 -13.46
C ILE A 83 -8.11 5.94 -13.88
N LYS A 84 -8.32 5.69 -15.17
CA LYS A 84 -8.18 4.35 -15.70
C LYS A 84 -6.71 4.05 -15.97
N ALA A 85 -6.23 2.90 -15.47
CA ALA A 85 -4.90 2.39 -15.78
C ALA A 85 -4.72 2.13 -17.29
N HIS A 86 -3.50 2.33 -17.77
CA HIS A 86 -3.05 1.93 -19.12
C HIS A 86 -3.82 2.51 -20.31
N VAL A 87 -4.29 3.77 -20.19
CA VAL A 87 -4.94 4.51 -21.29
C VAL A 87 -4.07 5.64 -21.84
N GLY A 88 -2.74 5.56 -21.65
CA GLY A 88 -1.81 6.56 -22.20
C GLY A 88 -1.67 7.85 -21.39
N TYR A 89 -2.09 7.87 -20.11
CA TYR A 89 -1.87 9.02 -19.24
C TYR A 89 -0.41 9.05 -18.77
N SER A 90 0.36 10.01 -19.26
CA SER A 90 1.80 10.14 -18.97
C SER A 90 2.14 10.16 -17.48
N GLY A 91 1.32 10.82 -16.66
CA GLY A 91 1.48 10.83 -15.20
C GLY A 91 1.28 9.47 -14.54
N ASN A 92 0.33 8.66 -15.02
CA ASN A 92 0.11 7.30 -14.51
C ASN A 92 1.26 6.37 -14.89
N GLU A 93 1.69 6.45 -16.15
CA GLU A 93 2.82 5.66 -16.64
C GLU A 93 4.12 6.01 -15.92
N ALA A 94 4.34 7.30 -15.63
CA ALA A 94 5.46 7.74 -14.81
C ALA A 94 5.39 7.18 -13.39
N ALA A 95 4.21 7.15 -12.77
CA ALA A 95 4.00 6.56 -11.45
C ALA A 95 4.27 5.04 -11.45
N ASP A 96 3.83 4.31 -12.48
CA ASP A 96 4.09 2.87 -12.66
C ASP A 96 5.59 2.57 -12.80
N VAL A 97 6.30 3.37 -13.60
CA VAL A 97 7.76 3.28 -13.76
C VAL A 97 8.45 3.55 -12.42
N LEU A 98 8.00 4.57 -11.70
CA LEU A 98 8.55 4.95 -10.40
C LEU A 98 8.31 3.85 -9.35
N ALA A 99 7.13 3.22 -9.34
CA ALA A 99 6.81 2.10 -8.46
C ALA A 99 7.70 0.87 -8.73
N LYS A 100 7.97 0.56 -10.00
CA LYS A 100 8.93 -0.50 -10.37
C LYS A 100 10.34 -0.18 -9.90
N LYS A 101 10.79 1.05 -10.11
CA LYS A 101 12.11 1.53 -9.67
C LYS A 101 12.24 1.50 -8.13
N ALA A 102 11.17 1.81 -7.42
CA ALA A 102 11.11 1.80 -5.95
C ALA A 102 11.48 0.44 -5.34
N THR A 103 11.26 -0.67 -6.07
CA THR A 103 11.60 -2.02 -5.59
C THR A 103 13.10 -2.24 -5.39
N GLN A 104 13.95 -1.43 -6.06
CA GLN A 104 15.42 -1.54 -6.01
C GLN A 104 16.07 -0.31 -5.39
N GLU A 105 15.56 0.88 -5.72
CA GLU A 105 16.18 2.17 -5.38
C GLU A 105 15.30 3.05 -4.46
N GLY A 106 14.14 2.54 -4.03
CA GLY A 106 13.20 3.30 -3.21
C GLY A 106 13.71 3.52 -1.78
N ILE A 107 13.15 4.53 -1.11
CA ILE A 107 13.44 4.80 0.30
C ILE A 107 12.90 3.63 1.14
N PRO A 108 13.73 2.89 1.91
CA PRO A 108 13.26 1.78 2.74
C PRO A 108 12.20 2.27 3.72
N THR A 109 10.97 1.83 3.51
CA THR A 109 9.81 2.29 4.29
C THR A 109 9.15 1.11 4.96
N PHE A 110 9.13 1.15 6.29
CA PHE A 110 8.50 0.11 7.09
C PHE A 110 7.01 0.41 7.27
N ILE A 111 6.17 -0.50 6.78
CA ILE A 111 4.76 -0.54 7.10
C ILE A 111 4.41 -1.92 7.68
N PRO A 112 3.44 -2.01 8.61
CA PRO A 112 3.06 -3.28 9.20
C PRO A 112 2.67 -4.33 8.16
N ALA A 113 3.03 -5.58 8.42
CA ALA A 113 2.65 -6.70 7.58
C ALA A 113 1.11 -6.79 7.46
N PRO A 114 0.59 -7.16 6.28
CA PRO A 114 -0.84 -7.30 6.10
C PRO A 114 -1.37 -8.41 7.02
N ARG A 115 -2.59 -8.24 7.55
CA ARG A 115 -3.20 -9.18 8.51
C ARG A 115 -3.19 -10.63 8.00
N ASN A 116 -3.39 -10.82 6.70
CA ASN A 116 -3.37 -12.14 6.06
C ASN A 116 -1.99 -12.81 6.15
N HIS A 117 -0.90 -12.03 6.03
CA HIS A 117 0.46 -12.54 6.17
C HIS A 117 0.75 -12.96 7.62
N ILE A 118 0.32 -12.16 8.60
CA ILE A 118 0.46 -12.47 10.03
C ILE A 118 -0.32 -13.75 10.37
N LYS A 119 -1.58 -13.85 9.91
CA LYS A 119 -2.41 -15.06 10.10
C LYS A 119 -1.74 -16.28 9.48
N SER A 120 -1.29 -16.20 8.23
CA SER A 120 -0.60 -17.29 7.54
C SER A 120 0.65 -17.75 8.29
N GLN A 121 1.48 -16.82 8.77
CA GLN A 121 2.65 -17.15 9.58
C GLN A 121 2.27 -17.84 10.91
N ALA A 122 1.26 -17.32 11.62
CA ALA A 122 0.78 -17.92 12.86
C ALA A 122 0.26 -19.35 12.63
N THR A 123 -0.55 -19.56 11.59
CA THR A 123 -1.05 -20.89 11.19
C THR A 123 0.11 -21.84 10.86
N LYS A 124 1.11 -21.41 10.08
CA LYS A 124 2.29 -22.24 9.77
C LYS A 124 3.07 -22.63 11.02
N ARG A 125 3.28 -21.69 11.95
CA ARG A 125 4.00 -21.92 13.21
C ARG A 125 3.27 -22.87 14.15
N VAL A 126 1.94 -22.97 14.08
CA VAL A 126 1.15 -23.88 14.92
C VAL A 126 0.94 -25.25 14.25
N HIS A 127 0.57 -25.28 12.97
CA HIS A 127 0.27 -26.52 12.27
C HIS A 127 1.51 -27.36 11.96
N HIS A 128 2.64 -26.73 11.65
CA HIS A 128 3.86 -27.46 11.28
C HIS A 128 4.45 -28.29 12.45
N PRO A 129 4.56 -27.75 13.68
CA PRO A 129 4.98 -28.56 14.84
C PRO A 129 3.96 -29.64 15.23
N LEU A 130 2.66 -29.35 15.12
CA LEU A 130 1.61 -30.32 15.46
C LEU A 130 1.58 -31.49 14.48
N ALA A 131 1.68 -31.24 13.18
CA ALA A 131 1.78 -32.30 12.17
C ALA A 131 3.04 -33.16 12.38
N LYS A 132 4.18 -32.54 12.71
CA LYS A 132 5.42 -33.24 13.02
C LYS A 132 5.31 -34.11 14.29
N ARG A 133 4.68 -33.59 15.35
CA ARG A 133 4.42 -34.34 16.61
C ARG A 133 3.44 -35.49 16.41
N MET A 134 2.37 -35.30 15.65
CA MET A 134 1.40 -36.37 15.35
C MET A 134 2.03 -37.49 14.51
N GLY A 135 2.86 -37.15 13.52
CA GLY A 135 3.60 -38.15 12.75
C GLY A 135 4.57 -38.96 13.61
N GLN A 136 5.27 -38.32 14.55
CA GLN A 136 6.17 -39.01 15.50
C GLN A 136 5.43 -39.91 16.49
N TRP A 137 4.23 -39.51 16.94
CA TRP A 137 3.37 -40.34 17.78
C TRP A 137 2.87 -41.58 17.05
N ARG A 138 2.42 -41.44 15.80
CA ARG A 138 1.94 -42.56 14.99
C ARG A 138 3.03 -43.59 14.72
N ASN A 139 4.23 -43.14 14.35
CA ASN A 139 5.39 -44.02 14.15
C ASN A 139 5.86 -44.75 15.42
N ARG A 140 5.49 -44.26 16.62
CA ARG A 140 5.82 -44.91 17.91
C ARG A 140 4.84 -46.05 18.24
N GLN A 141 3.58 -45.90 17.85
CA GLN A 141 2.54 -46.92 18.04
C GLN A 141 2.70 -48.10 17.07
N GLU A 142 3.22 -47.87 15.87
CA GLU A 142 3.45 -48.92 14.85
C GLU A 142 4.74 -49.74 15.09
N ARG A 143 5.53 -49.41 16.11
CA ARG A 143 6.81 -50.08 16.46
C ARG A 143 6.76 -50.88 17.76
N SER A 144 5.59 -51.00 18.39
CA SER A 144 5.32 -51.86 19.56
C SER A 144 4.51 -53.08 19.14
#